data_AF-A0A086Z1L1-F1
#
_entry.id   AF-A0A086Z1L1-F1
#
_cell.length_a   1.000
_cell.length_b   1.000
_cell.length_c   1.000
_cell.angle_alpha   90.00
_cell.angle_beta   90.00
_cell.angle_gamma   90.00
#
_symmetry.space_group_name_H-M   'P 1'
#
loop_
_entity.id
_entity.type
_entity.pdbx_description
1 polymer ?
#
loop_
_entity_poly.entity_id
_entity_poly.type
_entity_poly.pdbx_seq_one_letter_code
_entity_poly.pdbx_strand_id
1 'polypeptide(L)'
;MPKSRGTGAAKPYTYWSSYTVKKSDGTIERKRVQRWKVRLDLGYDADGKRIRKTFTGKTSAEVKAKLAAARKEIRDTGAISDKSASLRKYADLFLSSAQQRVAPSTWGAYRTCVEKYCKDWMSLRIADFVPTTIQRILDRAKEDGRSVSYRHQLWTCLDQIFDLALGDRVIQINPVKGVKVRGLSEVDTGRRAFSVPELKSLLMATLDMPPSQAAIWWWRLFTGMRQSEILGAQLKYLHLDGQRPWYDLRRSLAQIPRDHGCGPKVDGRWPCGRSTGGLCPDAKWRVPDGYLMEHLTGRLCLVAPKSGKARPVPIVPELAQVMCFYLQATEDWPNPYGLIFRERDGSPRIWAKDTREFKALVAAAGMDPRERTGHETRYSAVTLMRRAGKDTKAIEEMIGHTSVKVDDIYTTVDAEQRADAVQAIPQALNLPQTLLPAGRERTQEEIDAEERQRHDEWVKSRKGVGGRKPKTSAGESTPARP
;
A
#
# COMPACT_ATOMS: atom_id res chain seq x y z
N MET A 1 13.99 -21.93 51.67
CA MET A 1 14.18 -20.51 51.27
C MET A 1 14.42 -19.71 52.55
N PRO A 2 15.43 -18.84 52.68
CA PRO A 2 15.50 -18.00 53.86
C PRO A 2 14.35 -17.00 53.80
N LYS A 3 13.42 -17.12 54.75
CA LYS A 3 12.23 -16.28 54.91
C LYS A 3 12.61 -14.82 55.17
N SER A 4 11.80 -13.93 54.62
CA SER A 4 11.83 -12.48 54.83
C SER A 4 11.61 -12.13 56.30
N ARG A 5 12.50 -11.34 56.90
CA ARG A 5 12.15 -10.44 58.01
C ARG A 5 11.96 -9.03 57.46
N GLY A 6 10.74 -8.52 57.55
CA GLY A 6 10.44 -7.09 57.73
C GLY A 6 10.06 -6.22 56.52
N THR A 7 10.75 -6.29 55.38
CA THR A 7 10.66 -5.17 54.40
C THR A 7 10.31 -5.54 52.96
N GLY A 8 10.00 -6.80 52.64
CA GLY A 8 9.70 -7.23 51.25
C GLY A 8 10.85 -7.06 50.25
N ALA A 9 11.98 -6.47 50.65
CA ALA A 9 13.12 -6.21 49.78
C ALA A 9 13.89 -7.49 49.48
N ALA A 10 14.03 -7.83 48.20
CA ALA A 10 14.84 -8.95 47.75
C ALA A 10 16.30 -8.82 48.24
N LYS A 11 16.75 -9.77 49.08
CA LYS A 11 18.13 -9.85 49.59
C LYS A 11 18.92 -10.96 48.89
N PRO A 12 20.22 -10.77 48.60
CA PRO A 12 21.05 -11.83 48.06
C PRO A 12 21.16 -13.03 49.02
N TYR A 13 21.12 -14.24 48.48
CA TYR A 13 21.31 -15.50 49.19
C TYR A 13 22.31 -16.39 48.44
N THR A 14 22.93 -17.32 49.16
CA THR A 14 23.92 -18.24 48.59
C THR A 14 23.26 -19.43 47.89
N TYR A 15 23.89 -19.91 46.82
CA TYR A 15 23.55 -21.15 46.15
C TYR A 15 24.83 -21.82 45.64
N TRP A 16 24.76 -23.12 45.39
CA TRP A 16 25.88 -23.85 44.80
C TRP A 16 25.72 -23.95 43.29
N SER A 17 26.75 -23.56 42.55
CA SER A 17 26.84 -23.77 41.10
C SER A 17 27.86 -24.87 40.81
N SER A 18 27.52 -25.80 39.91
CA SER A 18 28.46 -26.82 39.43
C SER A 18 28.88 -26.51 37.99
N TYR A 19 30.16 -26.62 37.71
CA TYR A 19 30.69 -26.55 36.34
C TYR A 19 31.72 -27.64 36.13
N THR A 20 31.98 -27.92 34.87
CA THR A 20 32.82 -29.04 34.45
C THR A 20 34.12 -28.50 33.86
N VAL A 21 35.25 -29.06 34.30
CA VAL A 21 36.58 -28.72 33.78
C VAL A 21 37.14 -29.96 33.09
N LYS A 22 37.50 -29.82 31.81
CA LYS A 22 38.22 -30.87 31.07
C LYS A 22 39.71 -30.67 31.29
N LYS A 23 40.38 -31.66 31.88
CA LYS A 23 41.83 -31.65 32.07
C LYS A 23 42.56 -32.01 30.77
N SER A 24 43.86 -31.72 30.71
CA SER A 24 44.72 -32.00 29.55
C SER A 24 44.80 -33.50 29.20
N ASP A 25 44.60 -34.37 30.19
CA ASP A 25 44.52 -35.83 30.06
C ASP A 25 43.14 -36.34 29.56
N GLY A 26 42.20 -35.44 29.27
CA GLY A 26 40.85 -35.78 28.81
C GLY A 26 39.83 -36.06 29.92
N THR A 27 40.26 -36.13 31.19
CA THR A 27 39.38 -36.40 32.32
C THR A 27 38.44 -35.23 32.60
N ILE A 28 37.18 -35.52 32.91
CA ILE A 28 36.13 -34.54 33.16
C ILE A 28 35.92 -34.39 34.68
N GLU A 29 36.36 -33.29 35.27
CA GLU A 29 36.22 -33.00 36.70
C GLU A 29 35.03 -32.05 36.96
N ARG A 30 34.11 -32.46 37.84
CA ARG A 30 32.96 -31.62 38.23
C ARG A 30 33.30 -30.82 39.48
N LYS A 31 33.44 -29.50 39.34
CA LYS A 31 33.71 -28.58 40.45
C LYS A 31 32.44 -27.90 40.92
N ARG A 32 32.32 -27.70 42.24
CA ARG A 32 31.19 -27.01 42.89
C ARG A 32 31.69 -25.76 43.60
N VAL A 33 31.07 -24.62 43.30
CA VAL A 33 31.43 -23.33 43.90
C VAL A 33 30.21 -22.66 44.50
N GLN A 34 30.38 -22.04 45.67
CA GLN A 34 29.35 -21.23 46.29
C GLN A 34 29.28 -19.87 45.58
N ARG A 35 28.07 -19.44 45.24
CA ARG A 35 27.79 -18.17 44.56
C ARG A 35 26.65 -17.44 45.25
N TRP A 36 26.53 -16.15 44.97
CA TRP A 36 25.43 -15.31 45.45
C TRP A 36 24.40 -15.09 44.35
N LYS A 37 23.13 -15.01 44.74
CA LYS A 37 21.99 -14.79 43.84
C LYS A 37 20.94 -13.92 44.51
N VAL A 38 20.29 -13.04 43.74
CA VAL A 38 19.05 -12.37 44.14
C VAL A 38 18.05 -12.42 42.98
N ARG A 39 16.76 -12.53 43.30
CA ARG A 39 15.67 -12.44 42.31
C ARG A 39 14.94 -11.13 42.52
N LEU A 40 14.84 -10.33 41.47
CA LEU A 40 14.01 -9.13 41.43
C LEU A 40 12.72 -9.48 40.68
N ASP A 41 11.58 -9.25 41.33
CA ASP A 41 10.26 -9.37 40.70
C ASP A 41 9.99 -8.07 39.94
N LEU A 42 9.58 -8.20 38.67
CA LEU A 42 9.30 -7.09 37.76
C LEU A 42 7.80 -7.02 37.41
N GLY A 43 6.95 -7.77 38.10
CA GLY A 43 5.52 -7.84 37.82
C GLY A 43 5.15 -8.97 36.86
N TYR A 44 4.19 -8.72 35.99
CA TYR A 44 3.62 -9.69 35.06
C TYR A 44 3.75 -9.16 33.63
N ASP A 45 3.97 -10.04 32.65
CA ASP A 45 3.88 -9.69 31.23
C ASP A 45 2.41 -9.54 30.79
N ALA A 46 2.22 -9.17 29.52
CA ALA A 46 0.89 -8.98 28.93
C ALA A 46 0.03 -10.26 28.96
N ASP A 47 0.66 -11.45 29.05
CA ASP A 47 0.00 -12.75 29.12
C ASP A 47 -0.24 -13.20 30.59
N GLY A 48 0.04 -12.33 31.57
CA GLY A 48 -0.16 -12.62 32.99
C GLY A 48 0.91 -13.52 33.61
N LYS A 49 2.04 -13.75 32.93
CA LYS A 49 3.15 -14.54 33.44
C LYS A 49 4.16 -13.66 34.19
N ARG A 50 4.59 -14.14 35.35
CA ARG A 50 5.51 -13.38 36.23
C ARG A 50 6.87 -13.17 35.58
N ILE A 51 7.28 -11.91 35.47
CA ILE A 51 8.61 -11.52 35.00
C ILE A 51 9.54 -11.40 36.20
N ARG A 52 10.64 -12.16 36.19
CA ARG A 52 11.65 -12.11 37.25
C ARG A 52 13.05 -12.04 36.66
N LYS A 53 13.85 -11.07 37.10
CA LYS A 53 15.27 -10.98 36.73
C LYS A 53 16.14 -11.52 37.85
N THR A 54 17.01 -12.47 37.52
CA THR A 54 17.94 -13.07 38.48
C THR A 54 19.33 -12.47 38.30
N PHE A 55 19.90 -11.92 39.35
CA PHE A 55 21.30 -11.46 39.36
C PHE A 55 22.13 -12.47 40.15
N THR A 56 23.31 -12.81 39.62
CA THR A 56 24.26 -13.69 40.30
C THR A 56 25.66 -13.07 40.33
N GLY A 57 26.49 -13.51 41.28
CA GLY A 57 27.84 -12.97 41.50
C GLY A 57 28.67 -13.90 42.40
N LYS A 58 29.97 -13.59 42.52
CA LYS A 58 30.89 -14.29 43.42
C LYS A 58 30.73 -13.82 44.87
N THR A 59 30.37 -12.55 45.09
CA THR A 59 30.19 -11.96 46.43
C THR A 59 28.80 -11.36 46.63
N SER A 60 28.39 -11.19 47.90
CA SER A 60 27.13 -10.52 48.24
C SER A 60 27.12 -9.06 47.78
N ALA A 61 28.26 -8.36 47.90
CA ALA A 61 28.41 -6.96 47.49
C ALA A 61 28.20 -6.78 45.98
N GLU A 62 28.79 -7.65 45.15
CA GLU A 62 28.61 -7.63 43.70
C GLU A 62 27.13 -7.76 43.31
N VAL A 63 26.40 -8.67 43.96
CA VAL A 63 24.98 -8.89 43.70
C VAL A 63 24.12 -7.72 44.19
N LYS A 64 24.46 -7.10 45.34
CA LYS A 64 23.79 -5.87 45.81
C LYS A 64 24.00 -4.71 44.85
N ALA A 65 25.21 -4.52 44.32
CA ALA A 65 25.51 -3.48 43.33
C ALA A 65 24.69 -3.68 42.04
N LYS A 66 24.65 -4.92 41.52
CA LYS A 66 23.81 -5.27 40.35
C LYS A 66 22.32 -5.00 40.60
N LEU A 67 21.82 -5.33 41.80
CA LEU A 67 20.43 -5.06 42.19
C LEU A 67 20.15 -3.54 42.31
N ALA A 68 21.08 -2.77 42.87
CA ALA A 68 20.94 -1.32 43.00
C ALA A 68 20.95 -0.62 41.64
N ALA A 69 21.85 -1.04 40.73
CA ALA A 69 21.89 -0.54 39.35
C ALA A 69 20.60 -0.87 38.60
N ALA A 70 20.09 -2.09 38.71
CA ALA A 70 18.82 -2.49 38.12
C ALA A 70 17.61 -1.71 38.66
N ARG A 71 17.57 -1.47 39.98
CA ARG A 71 16.52 -0.61 40.59
C ARG A 71 16.64 0.84 40.15
N LYS A 72 17.86 1.35 39.99
CA LYS A 72 18.12 2.69 39.45
C LYS A 72 17.61 2.79 38.02
N GLU A 73 17.97 1.82 37.17
CA GLU A 73 17.45 1.74 35.80
C GLU A 73 15.92 1.75 35.78
N ILE A 74 15.24 0.89 36.56
CA ILE A 74 13.77 0.92 36.65
C ILE A 74 13.23 2.29 37.08
N ARG A 75 13.86 2.95 38.06
CA ARG A 75 13.41 4.28 38.50
C ARG A 75 13.58 5.33 37.40
N ASP A 76 14.69 5.28 36.69
CA ASP A 76 15.06 6.29 35.69
C ASP A 76 14.37 6.05 34.34
N THR A 77 13.95 4.81 34.04
CA THR A 77 13.48 4.40 32.71
C THR A 77 12.12 3.68 32.72
N GLY A 78 11.60 3.29 33.88
CA GLY A 78 10.36 2.51 34.03
C GLY A 78 10.54 0.99 33.86
N ALA A 79 11.61 0.51 33.23
CA ALA A 79 11.84 -0.91 32.98
C ALA A 79 13.32 -1.27 32.83
N ILE A 80 13.70 -2.53 33.13
CA ILE A 80 15.07 -2.99 32.86
C ILE A 80 15.20 -3.40 31.40
N SER A 81 16.17 -2.82 30.69
CA SER A 81 16.51 -3.22 29.33
C SER A 81 16.94 -4.70 29.24
N ASP A 82 16.42 -5.39 28.23
CA ASP A 82 16.86 -6.74 27.87
C ASP A 82 18.09 -6.65 26.97
N LYS A 83 19.26 -6.44 27.57
CA LYS A 83 20.54 -6.34 26.84
C LYS A 83 20.86 -7.61 26.03
N SER A 84 20.23 -8.75 26.32
CA SER A 84 20.38 -10.01 25.57
C SER A 84 19.49 -10.10 24.34
N ALA A 85 18.61 -9.12 24.10
CA ALA A 85 17.72 -9.13 22.96
C ALA A 85 18.48 -9.26 21.63
N SER A 86 18.01 -10.17 20.79
CA SER A 86 18.57 -10.43 19.47
C SER A 86 17.99 -9.50 18.41
N LEU A 87 18.65 -9.40 17.26
CA LEU A 87 18.10 -8.73 16.08
C LEU A 87 16.75 -9.34 15.69
N ARG A 88 16.61 -10.68 15.76
CA ARG A 88 15.36 -11.39 15.46
C ARG A 88 14.17 -10.84 16.24
N LYS A 89 14.31 -10.67 17.56
CA LYS A 89 13.24 -10.14 18.41
C LYS A 89 12.70 -8.83 17.86
N TYR A 90 13.59 -7.88 17.57
CA TYR A 90 13.20 -6.55 17.08
C TYR A 90 12.73 -6.56 15.63
N ALA A 91 13.31 -7.41 14.78
CA ALA A 91 12.84 -7.60 13.41
C ALA A 91 11.40 -8.15 13.38
N ASP A 92 11.09 -9.15 14.23
CA ASP A 92 9.76 -9.75 14.31
C ASP A 92 8.74 -8.74 14.89
N LEU A 93 9.12 -7.96 15.90
CA LEU A 93 8.29 -6.86 16.44
C LEU A 93 8.01 -5.80 15.37
N PHE A 94 9.04 -5.36 14.65
CA PHE A 94 8.93 -4.41 13.55
C PHE A 94 7.97 -4.92 12.48
N LEU A 95 8.17 -6.15 11.98
CA LEU A 95 7.35 -6.73 10.93
C LEU A 95 5.90 -6.93 11.38
N SER A 96 5.67 -7.36 12.62
CA SER A 96 4.32 -7.53 13.17
C SER A 96 3.59 -6.20 13.29
N SER A 97 4.26 -5.17 13.82
CA SER A 97 3.71 -3.81 13.90
C SER A 97 3.47 -3.21 12.52
N ALA A 98 4.43 -3.35 11.60
CA ALA A 98 4.30 -2.84 10.24
C ALA A 98 3.12 -3.48 9.51
N GLN A 99 2.86 -4.76 9.71
CA GLN A 99 1.74 -5.48 9.07
C GLN A 99 0.39 -4.82 9.35
N GLN A 100 0.25 -4.23 10.54
CA GLN A 100 -0.97 -3.57 11.00
C GLN A 100 -1.03 -2.08 10.64
N ARG A 101 0.03 -1.51 10.05
CA ARG A 101 0.12 -0.06 9.79
C ARG A 101 0.29 0.28 8.32
N VAL A 102 0.94 -0.58 7.54
CA VAL A 102 1.26 -0.30 6.13
C VAL A 102 0.48 -1.19 5.17
N ALA A 103 0.36 -0.73 3.92
CA ALA A 103 -0.30 -1.50 2.88
C ALA A 103 0.37 -2.89 2.69
N PRO A 104 -0.39 -3.93 2.27
CA PRO A 104 0.12 -5.29 2.21
C PRO A 104 1.33 -5.48 1.29
N SER A 105 1.39 -4.73 0.19
CA SER A 105 2.53 -4.71 -0.73
C SER A 105 3.79 -4.13 -0.09
N THR A 106 3.65 -3.02 0.65
CA THR A 106 4.74 -2.39 1.41
C THR A 106 5.29 -3.35 2.47
N TRP A 107 4.38 -3.98 3.24
CA TRP A 107 4.77 -4.97 4.23
C TRP A 107 5.49 -6.17 3.61
N GLY A 108 4.97 -6.69 2.49
CA GLY A 108 5.62 -7.79 1.76
C GLY A 108 7.04 -7.43 1.32
N ALA A 109 7.27 -6.18 0.92
CA ALA A 109 8.58 -5.67 0.55
C ALA A 109 9.52 -5.55 1.77
N TYR A 110 9.03 -5.07 2.91
CA TYR A 110 9.78 -5.01 4.18
C TYR A 110 10.19 -6.40 4.66
N ARG A 111 9.24 -7.34 4.69
CA ARG A 111 9.50 -8.72 5.07
C ARG A 111 10.55 -9.35 4.18
N THR A 112 10.40 -9.23 2.87
CA THR A 112 11.31 -9.84 1.90
C THR A 112 12.75 -9.31 2.08
N CYS A 113 12.93 -8.00 2.26
CA CYS A 113 14.27 -7.45 2.42
C CYS A 113 14.91 -7.85 3.76
N VAL A 114 14.15 -7.81 4.87
CA VAL A 114 14.64 -8.19 6.20
C VAL A 114 14.96 -9.68 6.27
N GLU A 115 14.03 -10.56 5.89
CA GLU A 115 14.23 -12.01 5.95
C GLU A 115 15.39 -12.46 5.05
N LYS A 116 15.51 -11.89 3.85
CA LYS A 116 16.58 -12.28 2.91
C LYS A 116 17.95 -11.82 3.36
N TYR A 117 18.09 -10.54 3.73
CA TYR A 117 19.40 -9.93 3.93
C TYR A 117 19.86 -9.91 5.38
N CYS A 118 18.97 -10.07 6.37
CA CYS A 118 19.37 -10.07 7.78
C CYS A 118 19.51 -11.49 8.37
N LYS A 119 19.18 -12.55 7.62
CA LYS A 119 19.12 -13.95 8.11
C LYS A 119 20.34 -14.40 8.92
N ASP A 120 21.54 -14.06 8.47
CA ASP A 120 22.81 -14.53 9.07
C ASP A 120 23.15 -13.77 10.36
N TRP A 121 22.46 -12.67 10.63
CA TRP A 121 22.66 -11.82 11.82
C TRP A 121 21.51 -11.91 12.83
N MET A 122 20.46 -12.69 12.53
CA MET A 122 19.23 -12.76 13.34
C MET A 122 19.46 -13.22 14.79
N SER A 123 20.45 -14.07 15.03
CA SER A 123 20.78 -14.59 16.36
C SER A 123 21.68 -13.67 17.19
N LEU A 124 22.34 -12.69 16.55
CA LEU A 124 23.24 -11.77 17.24
C LEU A 124 22.46 -10.80 18.12
N ARG A 125 23.08 -10.37 19.21
CA ARG A 125 22.49 -9.36 20.10
C ARG A 125 22.46 -8.03 19.37
N ILE A 126 21.33 -7.34 19.45
CA ILE A 126 21.17 -6.07 18.73
C ILE A 126 22.15 -4.99 19.22
N ALA A 127 22.58 -5.09 20.49
CA ALA A 127 23.57 -4.20 21.09
C ALA A 127 25.01 -4.40 20.55
N ASP A 128 25.30 -5.51 19.88
CA ASP A 128 26.63 -5.81 19.33
C ASP A 128 26.80 -5.27 17.90
N PHE A 129 25.76 -4.64 17.32
CA PHE A 129 25.82 -4.10 15.98
C PHE A 129 26.49 -2.73 15.96
N VAL A 130 27.40 -2.58 15.00
CA VAL A 130 28.13 -1.36 14.71
C VAL A 130 27.89 -0.96 13.24
N PRO A 131 28.15 0.30 12.85
CA PRO A 131 27.92 0.77 11.47
C PRO A 131 28.55 -0.12 10.40
N THR A 132 29.73 -0.69 10.65
CA THR A 132 30.41 -1.62 9.71
C THR A 132 29.64 -2.92 9.48
N THR A 133 28.92 -3.42 10.50
CA THR A 133 28.04 -4.59 10.33
C THR A 133 26.81 -4.24 9.50
N ILE A 134 26.23 -3.06 9.70
CA ILE A 134 25.12 -2.55 8.89
C ILE A 134 25.55 -2.37 7.43
N GLN A 135 26.73 -1.79 7.19
CA GLN A 135 27.30 -1.62 5.86
C GLN A 135 27.44 -2.98 5.15
N ARG A 136 27.98 -4.01 5.84
CA ARG A 136 28.08 -5.37 5.29
C ARG A 136 26.74 -5.98 4.88
N ILE A 137 25.66 -5.71 5.62
CA ILE A 137 24.31 -6.17 5.26
C ILE A 137 23.85 -5.50 3.94
N LEU A 138 24.12 -4.21 3.77
CA LEU A 138 23.78 -3.46 2.55
C LEU A 138 24.67 -3.82 1.37
N ASP A 139 25.94 -4.14 1.62
CA ASP A 139 26.89 -4.59 0.60
C ASP A 139 26.48 -5.93 0.03
N ARG A 140 25.99 -6.86 0.84
CA ARG A 140 25.40 -8.12 0.34
C ARG A 140 24.23 -7.86 -0.63
N ALA A 141 23.39 -6.87 -0.34
CA ALA A 141 22.32 -6.50 -1.28
C ALA A 141 22.88 -5.89 -2.58
N LYS A 142 24.00 -5.16 -2.50
CA LYS A 142 24.70 -4.61 -3.67
C LYS A 142 25.33 -5.73 -4.51
N GLU A 143 26.01 -6.69 -3.89
CA GLU A 143 26.63 -7.87 -4.50
C GLU A 143 25.60 -8.74 -5.22
N ASP A 144 24.41 -8.88 -4.64
CA ASP A 144 23.23 -9.51 -5.24
C ASP A 144 22.63 -8.72 -6.44
N GLY A 145 23.26 -7.61 -6.84
CA GLY A 145 22.81 -6.76 -7.95
C GLY A 145 21.56 -5.92 -7.64
N ARG A 146 21.22 -5.68 -6.37
CA ARG A 146 20.02 -4.89 -6.03
C ARG A 146 20.21 -3.40 -6.27
N SER A 147 19.14 -2.77 -6.73
CA SER A 147 19.10 -1.32 -7.02
C SER A 147 19.38 -0.48 -5.77
N VAL A 148 19.82 0.76 -5.97
CA VAL A 148 20.01 1.75 -4.89
C VAL A 148 18.71 1.94 -4.10
N SER A 149 17.56 1.99 -4.78
CA SER A 149 16.24 2.09 -4.15
C SER A 149 15.93 0.92 -3.22
N TYR A 150 16.24 -0.30 -3.66
CA TYR A 150 16.04 -1.49 -2.83
C TYR A 150 16.96 -1.46 -1.60
N ARG A 151 18.22 -1.05 -1.76
CA ARG A 151 19.17 -0.88 -0.65
C ARG A 151 18.74 0.22 0.32
N HIS A 152 18.19 1.32 -0.17
CA HIS A 152 17.62 2.36 0.67
C HIS A 152 16.42 1.84 1.46
N GLN A 153 15.54 1.02 0.86
CA GLN A 153 14.44 0.39 1.60
C GLN A 153 14.95 -0.55 2.70
N LEU A 154 15.98 -1.35 2.42
CA LEU A 154 16.62 -2.20 3.42
C LEU A 154 17.22 -1.36 4.57
N TRP A 155 17.91 -0.26 4.23
CA TRP A 155 18.41 0.69 5.21
C TRP A 155 17.28 1.27 6.07
N THR A 156 16.15 1.70 5.47
CA THR A 156 14.98 2.20 6.21
C THR A 156 14.37 1.14 7.13
N CYS A 157 14.32 -0.13 6.71
CA CYS A 157 13.83 -1.21 7.57
C CYS A 157 14.76 -1.42 8.77
N LEU A 158 16.07 -1.47 8.53
CA LEU A 158 17.06 -1.57 9.61
C LEU A 158 16.95 -0.38 10.55
N ASP A 159 16.85 0.83 10.02
CA ASP A 159 16.72 2.05 10.79
C ASP A 159 15.54 1.98 11.77
N GLN A 160 14.36 1.58 11.29
CA GLN A 160 13.17 1.41 12.13
C GLN A 160 13.32 0.27 13.16
N ILE A 161 13.99 -0.84 12.80
CA ILE A 161 14.27 -1.94 13.74
C ILE A 161 15.19 -1.47 14.87
N PHE A 162 16.25 -0.72 14.56
CA PHE A 162 17.18 -0.20 15.55
C PHE A 162 16.57 0.95 16.36
N ASP A 163 15.68 1.77 15.79
CA ASP A 163 14.92 2.78 16.52
C ASP A 163 13.98 2.15 17.56
N LEU A 164 13.38 0.98 17.30
CA LEU A 164 12.63 0.23 18.32
C LEU A 164 13.53 -0.19 19.49
N ALA A 165 14.73 -0.69 19.20
CA ALA A 165 15.69 -1.09 20.23
C ALA A 165 16.26 0.10 21.01
N LEU A 166 16.38 1.25 20.36
CA LEU A 166 16.74 2.52 21.00
C LEU A 166 15.62 3.01 21.92
N GLY A 167 14.36 2.91 21.48
CA GLY A 167 13.17 3.22 22.28
C GLY A 167 13.07 2.37 23.54
N ASP A 168 13.36 1.06 23.42
CA ASP A 168 13.46 0.12 24.54
C ASP A 168 14.75 0.29 25.37
N ARG A 169 15.63 1.23 24.97
CA ARG A 169 16.93 1.53 25.60
C ARG A 169 17.87 0.33 25.70
N VAL A 170 17.71 -0.67 24.82
CA VAL A 170 18.64 -1.81 24.70
C VAL A 170 19.96 -1.35 24.11
N ILE A 171 19.90 -0.37 23.21
CA ILE A 171 21.05 0.33 22.65
C ILE A 171 21.00 1.81 23.04
N GLN A 172 22.15 2.49 22.99
CA GLN A 172 22.24 3.92 23.30
C GLN A 172 22.19 4.80 22.04
N ILE A 173 22.62 4.26 20.90
CA ILE A 173 22.71 4.96 19.62
C ILE A 173 22.25 3.99 18.55
N ASN A 174 21.51 4.47 17.56
CA ASN A 174 21.15 3.70 16.37
C ASN A 174 22.37 3.64 15.41
N PRO A 175 23.00 2.47 15.21
CA PRO A 175 24.19 2.32 14.37
C PRO A 175 23.91 2.52 12.87
N VAL A 176 22.65 2.46 12.44
CA VAL A 176 22.25 2.60 11.02
C VAL A 176 22.45 4.04 10.54
N LYS A 177 22.28 5.03 11.42
CA LYS A 177 22.49 6.45 11.11
C LYS A 177 23.92 6.78 10.69
N GLY A 178 24.90 5.96 11.09
CA GLY A 178 26.30 6.09 10.68
C GLY A 178 26.59 5.58 9.27
N VAL A 179 25.64 4.92 8.61
CA VAL A 179 25.80 4.34 7.28
C VAL A 179 25.04 5.16 6.24
N LYS A 180 25.73 5.62 5.21
CA LYS A 180 25.14 6.39 4.11
C LYS A 180 24.83 5.48 2.92
N VAL A 181 23.58 5.50 2.47
CA VAL A 181 23.20 4.95 1.16
C VAL A 181 23.17 6.10 0.16
N ARG A 182 23.74 5.89 -1.03
CA ARG A 182 23.71 6.87 -2.12
C ARG A 182 22.27 7.38 -2.34
N GLY A 183 22.10 8.69 -2.52
CA GLY A 183 20.80 9.30 -2.72
C GLY A 183 20.09 8.79 -3.97
N LEU A 184 18.77 8.61 -3.89
CA LEU A 184 17.95 8.17 -5.03
C LEU A 184 17.97 9.15 -6.21
N SER A 185 18.14 10.45 -5.92
CA SER A 185 18.21 11.53 -6.91
C SER A 185 19.45 11.47 -7.80
N GLU A 186 20.49 10.74 -7.39
CA GLU A 186 21.75 10.61 -8.13
C GLU A 186 21.78 9.41 -9.09
N VAL A 187 20.68 8.66 -9.17
CA VAL A 187 20.58 7.47 -10.03
C VAL A 187 19.83 7.85 -11.30
N ASP A 188 20.55 7.93 -12.42
CA ASP A 188 19.90 8.00 -13.72
C ASP A 188 19.13 6.70 -13.96
N THR A 189 17.83 6.83 -14.17
CA THR A 189 16.94 5.68 -14.42
C THR A 189 16.77 5.40 -15.91
N GLY A 190 17.34 6.24 -16.79
CA GLY A 190 17.15 6.20 -18.24
C GLY A 190 15.73 6.55 -18.69
N ARG A 191 14.82 6.84 -17.75
CA ARG A 191 13.41 7.15 -18.05
C ARG A 191 13.28 8.55 -18.61
N ARG A 192 12.55 8.68 -19.71
CA ARG A 192 12.24 9.97 -20.33
C ARG A 192 10.79 10.09 -20.76
N ALA A 193 10.37 11.32 -21.02
CA ALA A 193 9.08 11.59 -21.62
C ALA A 193 9.09 11.07 -23.07
N PHE A 194 7.95 10.58 -23.51
CA PHE A 194 7.69 10.44 -24.93
C PHE A 194 7.72 11.83 -25.58
N SER A 195 8.33 11.93 -26.75
CA SER A 195 8.27 13.13 -27.58
C SER A 195 6.86 13.27 -28.18
N VAL A 196 6.52 14.47 -28.67
CA VAL A 196 5.25 14.69 -29.39
C VAL A 196 5.10 13.75 -30.59
N PRO A 197 6.11 13.55 -31.46
CA PRO A 197 6.04 12.55 -32.52
C PRO A 197 5.77 11.13 -32.01
N GLU A 198 6.44 10.69 -30.94
CA GLU A 198 6.23 9.34 -30.39
C GLU A 198 4.80 9.16 -29.82
N LEU A 199 4.26 10.17 -29.14
CA LEU A 199 2.88 10.17 -28.64
C LEU A 199 1.88 10.12 -29.81
N LYS A 200 2.15 10.86 -30.90
CA LYS A 200 1.35 10.78 -32.13
C LYS A 200 1.40 9.38 -32.72
N SER A 201 2.58 8.77 -32.84
CA SER A 201 2.69 7.39 -33.35
C SER A 201 1.93 6.39 -32.49
N LEU A 202 1.94 6.54 -31.17
CA LEU A 202 1.12 5.70 -30.28
C LEU A 202 -0.37 5.88 -30.55
N LEU A 203 -0.86 7.11 -30.71
CA LEU A 203 -2.27 7.36 -31.03
C LEU A 203 -2.64 6.81 -32.41
N MET A 204 -1.79 7.01 -33.43
CA MET A 204 -2.01 6.47 -34.77
C MET A 204 -2.09 4.94 -34.74
N ALA A 205 -1.23 4.27 -33.98
CA ALA A 205 -1.28 2.82 -33.81
C ALA A 205 -2.58 2.32 -33.14
N THR A 206 -3.34 3.19 -32.45
CA THR A 206 -4.66 2.82 -31.92
C THR A 206 -5.79 2.89 -32.94
N LEU A 207 -5.60 3.55 -34.09
CA LEU A 207 -6.66 3.74 -35.08
C LEU A 207 -7.08 2.42 -35.75
N ASP A 208 -6.16 1.46 -35.85
CA ASP A 208 -6.43 0.12 -36.38
C ASP A 208 -7.05 -0.82 -35.32
N MET A 209 -7.29 -0.33 -34.10
CA MET A 209 -7.86 -1.12 -33.01
C MET A 209 -9.36 -0.86 -32.87
N PRO A 210 -10.16 -1.87 -32.48
CA PRO A 210 -11.55 -1.64 -32.13
C PRO A 210 -11.64 -0.69 -30.90
N PRO A 211 -12.71 0.13 -30.77
CA PRO A 211 -12.86 1.05 -29.65
C PRO A 211 -12.72 0.38 -28.28
N SER A 212 -13.16 -0.88 -28.15
CA SER A 212 -13.05 -1.69 -26.94
C SER A 212 -11.60 -1.95 -26.48
N GLN A 213 -10.62 -1.81 -27.39
CA GLN A 213 -9.19 -1.98 -27.12
C GLN A 213 -8.43 -0.65 -27.15
N ALA A 214 -8.81 0.29 -28.02
CA ALA A 214 -8.14 1.58 -28.18
C ALA A 214 -8.29 2.50 -26.95
N ALA A 215 -9.47 2.53 -26.33
CA ALA A 215 -9.85 3.56 -25.37
C ALA A 215 -8.97 3.61 -24.11
N ILE A 216 -8.45 2.47 -23.63
CA ILE A 216 -7.56 2.45 -22.47
C ILE A 216 -6.22 3.16 -22.73
N TRP A 217 -5.76 3.17 -23.99
CA TRP A 217 -4.52 3.83 -24.38
C TRP A 217 -4.71 5.33 -24.47
N TRP A 218 -5.82 5.79 -25.06
CA TRP A 218 -6.23 7.19 -25.00
C TRP A 218 -6.33 7.65 -23.55
N TRP A 219 -7.06 6.92 -22.71
CA TRP A 219 -7.18 7.23 -21.29
C TRP A 219 -5.82 7.37 -20.61
N ARG A 220 -4.90 6.43 -20.86
CA ARG A 220 -3.54 6.44 -20.30
C ARG A 220 -2.71 7.65 -20.74
N LEU A 221 -2.86 8.11 -21.97
CA LEU A 221 -2.08 9.21 -22.55
C LEU A 221 -2.59 10.58 -22.08
N PHE A 222 -3.90 10.74 -21.90
CA PHE A 222 -4.51 12.03 -21.55
C PHE A 222 -4.72 12.26 -20.05
N THR A 223 -4.90 11.22 -19.24
CA THR A 223 -5.23 11.40 -17.81
C THR A 223 -4.02 11.46 -16.87
N GLY A 224 -2.87 10.93 -17.31
CA GLY A 224 -1.69 10.76 -16.44
C GLY A 224 -1.93 9.83 -15.25
N MET A 225 -3.01 9.06 -15.21
CA MET A 225 -3.33 8.14 -14.12
C MET A 225 -2.30 6.99 -14.02
N ARG A 226 -2.07 6.49 -12.81
CA ARG A 226 -1.23 5.30 -12.60
C ARG A 226 -1.94 4.07 -13.17
N GLN A 227 -1.17 3.08 -13.63
CA GLN A 227 -1.73 1.83 -14.16
C GLN A 227 -2.78 1.20 -13.24
N SER A 228 -2.54 1.11 -11.94
CA SER A 228 -3.52 0.57 -10.97
C SER A 228 -4.78 1.43 -10.85
N GLU A 229 -4.67 2.75 -10.99
CA GLU A 229 -5.80 3.68 -10.96
C GLU A 229 -6.67 3.50 -12.23
N ILE A 230 -6.04 3.27 -13.39
CA ILE A 230 -6.74 2.98 -14.67
C ILE A 230 -7.47 1.64 -14.60
N LEU A 231 -6.77 0.58 -14.18
CA LEU A 231 -7.35 -0.77 -14.10
C LEU A 231 -8.41 -0.90 -12.99
N GLY A 232 -8.39 0.00 -12.01
CA GLY A 232 -9.40 0.08 -10.94
C GLY A 232 -10.46 1.15 -11.16
N ALA A 233 -10.49 1.79 -12.35
CA ALA A 233 -11.43 2.87 -12.62
C ALA A 233 -12.86 2.32 -12.73
N GLN A 234 -13.85 3.00 -12.12
CA GLN A 234 -15.24 2.54 -12.07
C GLN A 234 -16.18 3.45 -12.85
N LEU A 235 -17.15 2.88 -13.57
CA LEU A 235 -18.11 3.63 -14.42
C LEU A 235 -18.92 4.66 -13.64
N LYS A 236 -19.32 4.36 -12.40
CA LYS A 236 -20.12 5.26 -11.55
C LYS A 236 -19.43 6.59 -11.18
N TYR A 237 -18.13 6.72 -11.47
CA TYR A 237 -17.34 7.92 -11.22
C TYR A 237 -16.93 8.64 -12.52
N LEU A 238 -17.44 8.18 -13.66
CA LEU A 238 -17.22 8.79 -14.96
C LEU A 238 -18.34 9.76 -15.28
N HIS A 239 -17.98 11.02 -15.53
CA HIS A 239 -18.91 12.11 -15.83
C HIS A 239 -18.57 12.67 -17.20
N LEU A 240 -19.23 12.16 -18.24
CA LEU A 240 -19.07 12.65 -19.62
C LEU A 240 -20.08 13.74 -19.98
N ASP A 241 -21.21 13.76 -19.27
CA ASP A 241 -22.32 14.66 -19.53
C ASP A 241 -22.03 16.03 -18.88
N GLY A 242 -21.51 16.97 -19.68
CA GLY A 242 -21.25 18.34 -19.26
C GLY A 242 -20.18 19.04 -20.10
N GLN A 243 -20.11 20.37 -20.00
CA GLN A 243 -19.10 21.18 -20.72
C GLN A 243 -17.66 20.84 -20.31
N ARG A 244 -17.46 20.27 -19.11
CA ARG A 244 -16.15 19.88 -18.57
C ARG A 244 -16.21 18.42 -18.10
N PRO A 245 -16.08 17.44 -19.00
CA PRO A 245 -16.03 16.03 -18.65
C PRO A 245 -14.92 15.74 -17.64
N TRP A 246 -15.17 14.83 -16.71
CA TRP A 246 -14.19 14.49 -15.68
C TRP A 246 -14.43 13.10 -15.09
N TYR A 247 -13.43 12.61 -14.36
CA TYR A 247 -13.46 11.35 -13.65
C TYR A 247 -13.09 11.53 -12.18
N ASP A 248 -13.93 11.01 -11.27
CA ASP A 248 -13.64 11.02 -9.83
C ASP A 248 -12.75 9.83 -9.45
N LEU A 249 -11.44 10.06 -9.37
CA LEU A 249 -10.49 9.01 -9.07
C LEU A 249 -10.52 8.67 -7.59
N ARG A 250 -11.21 7.58 -7.24
CA ARG A 250 -11.35 7.11 -5.86
C ARG A 250 -10.70 5.76 -5.55
N ARG A 251 -10.40 4.95 -6.56
CA ARG A 251 -9.97 3.57 -6.37
C ARG A 251 -8.74 3.24 -7.20
N SER A 252 -8.02 2.21 -6.76
CA SER A 252 -6.95 1.56 -7.49
C SER A 252 -7.13 0.05 -7.37
N LEU A 253 -6.89 -0.66 -8.46
CA LEU A 253 -6.76 -2.11 -8.41
C LEU A 253 -5.54 -2.47 -7.57
N ALA A 254 -5.65 -3.50 -6.75
CA ALA A 254 -4.53 -4.07 -5.99
C ALA A 254 -4.69 -5.60 -5.87
N GLN A 255 -3.58 -6.28 -5.63
CA GLN A 255 -3.59 -7.69 -5.22
C GLN A 255 -3.35 -7.76 -3.71
N ILE A 256 -4.36 -8.25 -2.99
CA ILE A 256 -4.29 -8.41 -1.55
C ILE A 256 -4.01 -9.88 -1.23
N PRO A 257 -2.88 -10.19 -0.54
CA PRO A 257 -2.58 -11.55 -0.13
C PRO A 257 -3.63 -12.08 0.86
N ARG A 258 -3.82 -13.40 0.84
CA ARG A 258 -4.62 -14.12 1.83
C ARG A 258 -3.72 -15.08 2.60
N ASP A 259 -3.89 -15.10 3.91
CA ASP A 259 -3.17 -15.93 4.85
C ASP A 259 -4.04 -17.13 5.27
N HIS A 260 -3.38 -18.19 5.72
CA HIS A 260 -4.08 -19.31 6.34
C HIS A 260 -4.74 -18.84 7.64
N GLY A 261 -6.06 -19.01 7.74
CA GLY A 261 -6.78 -18.85 9.01
C GLY A 261 -7.09 -20.17 9.71
N CYS A 262 -6.71 -21.31 9.11
CA CYS A 262 -6.98 -22.67 9.63
C CYS A 262 -6.08 -23.08 10.82
N GLY A 263 -5.41 -22.14 11.47
CA GLY A 263 -4.48 -22.41 12.58
C GLY A 263 -3.02 -22.65 12.16
N PRO A 264 -2.11 -22.87 13.15
CA PRO A 264 -0.68 -23.04 12.92
C PRO A 264 -0.36 -24.34 12.18
N LYS A 265 0.85 -24.41 11.60
CA LYS A 265 1.32 -25.63 10.96
C LYS A 265 1.51 -26.75 11.98
N VAL A 266 1.09 -27.96 11.61
CA VAL A 266 1.36 -29.22 12.31
C VAL A 266 2.27 -30.04 11.40
N ASP A 267 3.43 -30.46 11.92
CA ASP A 267 4.45 -31.21 11.17
C ASP A 267 4.84 -30.57 9.83
N GLY A 268 4.98 -29.24 9.83
CA GLY A 268 5.37 -28.46 8.65
C GLY A 268 4.25 -28.23 7.61
N ARG A 269 3.07 -28.82 7.82
CA ARG A 269 1.90 -28.71 6.92
C ARG A 269 0.78 -27.87 7.57
N TRP A 270 -0.03 -27.23 6.74
CA TRP A 270 -1.19 -26.49 7.23
C TRP A 270 -2.37 -27.45 7.50
N PRO A 271 -3.17 -27.22 8.56
CA PRO A 271 -4.31 -28.09 8.90
C PRO A 271 -5.29 -28.33 7.74
N CYS A 272 -5.51 -27.32 6.89
CA CYS A 272 -6.37 -27.45 5.71
C CYS A 272 -5.77 -28.24 4.53
N GLY A 273 -4.52 -28.71 4.63
CA GLY A 273 -3.81 -29.42 3.56
C GLY A 273 -3.39 -28.57 2.35
N ARG A 274 -3.81 -27.30 2.29
CA ARG A 274 -3.45 -26.39 1.18
C ARG A 274 -2.05 -25.80 1.41
N SER A 275 -1.30 -25.63 0.33
CA SER A 275 0.03 -25.02 0.35
C SER A 275 -0.01 -23.48 0.40
N THR A 276 -1.13 -22.90 -0.02
CA THR A 276 -1.27 -21.46 -0.25
C THR A 276 -2.47 -20.90 0.49
N GLY A 277 -2.26 -19.80 1.23
CA GLY A 277 -3.31 -19.17 2.04
C GLY A 277 -4.54 -18.75 1.25
N GLY A 278 -4.39 -18.33 -0.01
CA GLY A 278 -5.53 -18.00 -0.87
C GLY A 278 -6.46 -19.17 -1.23
N LEU A 279 -6.03 -20.42 -1.03
CA LEU A 279 -6.84 -21.63 -1.22
C LEU A 279 -7.36 -22.21 0.10
N CYS A 280 -6.97 -21.62 1.23
CA CYS A 280 -7.43 -22.07 2.55
C CYS A 280 -8.94 -21.85 2.66
N PRO A 281 -9.72 -22.84 3.15
CA PRO A 281 -11.15 -22.65 3.43
C PRO A 281 -11.38 -21.47 4.40
N ASP A 282 -10.54 -21.38 5.43
CA ASP A 282 -10.57 -20.31 6.43
C ASP A 282 -9.64 -19.13 6.07
N ALA A 283 -9.42 -18.85 4.78
CA ALA A 283 -8.45 -17.86 4.35
C ALA A 283 -8.81 -16.44 4.81
N LYS A 284 -7.88 -15.79 5.53
CA LYS A 284 -8.03 -14.43 6.05
C LYS A 284 -7.28 -13.42 5.18
N TRP A 285 -7.86 -12.24 4.98
CA TRP A 285 -7.18 -11.16 4.27
C TRP A 285 -6.01 -10.62 5.08
N ARG A 286 -4.86 -10.40 4.42
CA ARG A 286 -3.71 -9.75 5.03
C ARG A 286 -3.82 -8.25 4.83
N VAL A 287 -4.65 -7.59 5.64
CA VAL A 287 -4.84 -6.13 5.61
C VAL A 287 -4.82 -5.56 7.03
N PRO A 288 -4.34 -4.32 7.23
CA PRO A 288 -4.54 -3.58 8.48
C PRO A 288 -6.03 -3.42 8.85
N ASP A 289 -6.29 -3.19 10.13
CA ASP A 289 -7.62 -2.77 10.60
C ASP A 289 -8.03 -1.44 9.94
N GLY A 290 -9.29 -1.35 9.51
CA GLY A 290 -9.82 -0.16 8.83
C GLY A 290 -9.30 0.07 7.41
N TYR A 291 -8.53 -0.87 6.85
CA TYR A 291 -8.02 -0.76 5.48
C TYR A 291 -9.16 -0.81 4.44
N LEU A 292 -9.34 0.27 3.68
CA LEU A 292 -10.36 0.33 2.63
C LEU A 292 -10.06 -0.70 1.54
N MET A 293 -10.91 -1.72 1.46
CA MET A 293 -10.80 -2.80 0.48
C MET A 293 -12.19 -3.26 0.04
N GLU A 294 -12.40 -3.32 -1.27
CA GLU A 294 -13.58 -3.90 -1.91
C GLU A 294 -13.12 -5.08 -2.76
N HIS A 295 -13.52 -6.29 -2.38
CA HIS A 295 -13.10 -7.51 -3.08
C HIS A 295 -13.79 -7.62 -4.44
N LEU A 296 -13.03 -7.97 -5.48
CA LEU A 296 -13.56 -8.25 -6.81
C LEU A 296 -13.60 -9.76 -7.05
N THR A 297 -12.46 -10.34 -7.39
CA THR A 297 -12.32 -11.77 -7.67
C THR A 297 -10.92 -12.26 -7.34
N GLY A 298 -10.80 -13.52 -6.89
CA GLY A 298 -9.52 -14.07 -6.48
C GLY A 298 -8.84 -13.19 -5.41
N ARG A 299 -7.66 -12.66 -5.73
CA ARG A 299 -6.91 -11.70 -4.89
C ARG A 299 -7.07 -10.24 -5.30
N LEU A 300 -7.85 -9.97 -6.34
CA LEU A 300 -8.04 -8.62 -6.86
C LEU A 300 -9.05 -7.89 -6.00
N CYS A 301 -8.64 -6.72 -5.51
CA CYS A 301 -9.48 -5.82 -4.73
C CYS A 301 -9.31 -4.39 -5.24
N LEU A 302 -10.31 -3.55 -5.02
CA LEU A 302 -10.22 -2.10 -5.12
C LEU A 302 -9.85 -1.51 -3.77
N VAL A 303 -8.79 -0.71 -3.76
CA VAL A 303 -8.27 -0.01 -2.57
C VAL A 303 -8.23 1.50 -2.81
N ALA A 304 -7.99 2.28 -1.76
CA ALA A 304 -7.75 3.72 -1.91
C ALA A 304 -6.51 3.98 -2.81
N PRO A 305 -6.45 5.12 -3.53
CA PRO A 305 -5.29 5.46 -4.34
C PRO A 305 -4.05 5.61 -3.45
N LYS A 306 -2.85 5.47 -4.03
CA LYS A 306 -1.60 5.59 -3.26
C LYS A 306 -1.44 6.95 -2.54
N SER A 307 -2.05 8.01 -3.06
CA SER A 307 -2.10 9.33 -2.42
C SER A 307 -3.02 9.39 -1.20
N GLY A 308 -3.84 8.38 -0.96
CA GLY A 308 -4.82 8.30 0.12
C GLY A 308 -6.08 9.15 -0.09
N LYS A 309 -6.12 10.02 -1.11
CA LYS A 309 -7.22 10.96 -1.36
C LYS A 309 -7.85 10.74 -2.73
N ALA A 310 -9.18 10.87 -2.76
CA ALA A 310 -9.93 11.02 -4.00
C ALA A 310 -9.53 12.33 -4.70
N ARG A 311 -9.57 12.36 -6.04
CA ARG A 311 -9.25 13.56 -6.81
C ARG A 311 -9.99 13.59 -8.16
N PRO A 312 -10.47 14.77 -8.60
CA PRO A 312 -11.02 14.92 -9.93
C PRO A 312 -9.91 14.88 -10.98
N VAL A 313 -10.12 14.13 -12.04
CA VAL A 313 -9.25 14.05 -13.22
C VAL A 313 -10.05 14.59 -14.42
N PRO A 314 -9.71 15.77 -14.94
CA PRO A 314 -10.38 16.30 -16.13
C PRO A 314 -10.20 15.37 -17.33
N ILE A 315 -11.25 15.27 -18.15
CA ILE A 315 -11.27 14.52 -19.40
C ILE A 315 -11.39 15.54 -20.54
N VAL A 316 -10.45 15.48 -21.48
CA VAL A 316 -10.49 16.33 -22.69
C VAL A 316 -11.58 15.84 -23.65
N PRO A 317 -12.18 16.73 -24.47
CA PRO A 317 -13.25 16.38 -25.40
C PRO A 317 -12.92 15.19 -26.31
N GLU A 318 -11.69 15.11 -26.81
CA GLU A 318 -11.21 14.03 -27.67
C GLU A 318 -11.26 12.67 -26.93
N LEU A 319 -10.85 12.65 -25.66
CA LEU A 319 -10.95 11.46 -24.83
C LEU A 319 -12.41 11.13 -24.50
N ALA A 320 -13.25 12.13 -24.21
CA ALA A 320 -14.67 11.93 -23.94
C ALA A 320 -15.36 11.25 -25.13
N GLN A 321 -15.06 11.68 -26.36
CA GLN A 321 -15.57 11.07 -27.59
C GLN A 321 -15.16 9.60 -27.72
N VAL A 322 -13.87 9.29 -27.50
CA VAL A 322 -13.36 7.91 -27.52
C VAL A 322 -14.04 7.06 -26.44
N MET A 323 -14.31 7.63 -25.26
CA MET A 323 -15.03 6.93 -24.20
C MET A 323 -16.49 6.66 -24.57
N CYS A 324 -17.17 7.57 -25.27
CA CYS A 324 -18.53 7.30 -25.77
C CYS A 324 -18.56 6.09 -26.73
N PHE A 325 -17.62 6.01 -27.67
CA PHE A 325 -17.50 4.84 -28.57
C PHE A 325 -17.14 3.55 -27.81
N TYR A 326 -16.28 3.64 -26.80
CA TYR A 326 -15.97 2.51 -25.92
C TYR A 326 -17.20 1.97 -25.19
N LEU A 327 -18.01 2.88 -24.63
CA LEU A 327 -19.22 2.51 -23.88
C LEU A 327 -20.23 1.82 -24.79
N GLN A 328 -20.45 2.35 -26.00
CA GLN A 328 -21.29 1.71 -27.02
C GLN A 328 -20.75 0.34 -27.44
N ALA A 329 -19.45 0.24 -27.75
CA ALA A 329 -18.84 -1.01 -28.20
C ALA A 329 -18.72 -2.10 -27.12
N THR A 330 -19.01 -1.76 -25.85
CA THR A 330 -18.93 -2.71 -24.73
C THR A 330 -20.24 -2.78 -23.93
N GLU A 331 -21.33 -2.27 -24.47
CA GLU A 331 -22.64 -2.22 -23.81
C GLU A 331 -23.14 -3.62 -23.43
N ASP A 332 -22.90 -4.61 -24.29
CA ASP A 332 -23.29 -6.01 -24.11
C ASP A 332 -22.32 -6.80 -23.20
N TRP A 333 -21.18 -6.23 -22.80
CA TRP A 333 -20.21 -6.93 -21.97
C TRP A 333 -20.66 -6.97 -20.52
N PRO A 334 -20.61 -8.13 -19.83
CA PRO A 334 -20.87 -8.21 -18.40
C PRO A 334 -19.97 -7.23 -17.62
N ASN A 335 -20.51 -6.60 -16.57
CA ASN A 335 -19.73 -5.72 -15.70
C ASN A 335 -20.09 -5.85 -14.21
N PRO A 336 -19.90 -7.05 -13.62
CA PRO A 336 -20.28 -7.30 -12.22
C PRO A 336 -19.51 -6.43 -11.20
N TYR A 337 -18.38 -5.86 -11.60
CA TYR A 337 -17.50 -5.06 -10.75
C TYR A 337 -17.60 -3.54 -10.99
N GLY A 338 -18.42 -3.13 -11.96
CA GLY A 338 -18.57 -1.73 -12.36
C GLY A 338 -17.29 -1.06 -12.87
N LEU A 339 -16.34 -1.84 -13.40
CA LEU A 339 -15.06 -1.32 -13.93
C LEU A 339 -15.27 -0.67 -15.29
N ILE A 340 -14.56 0.42 -15.57
CA ILE A 340 -14.52 1.01 -16.93
C ILE A 340 -13.86 -0.02 -17.85
N PHE A 341 -12.57 -0.28 -17.66
CA PHE A 341 -11.81 -1.20 -18.51
C PHE A 341 -11.85 -2.63 -17.95
N ARG A 342 -12.52 -3.52 -18.67
CA ARG A 342 -12.74 -4.93 -18.32
C ARG A 342 -12.49 -5.85 -19.51
N GLU A 343 -12.41 -7.14 -19.27
CA GLU A 343 -12.37 -8.17 -20.31
C GLU A 343 -13.78 -8.41 -20.89
N ARG A 344 -13.86 -9.08 -22.05
CA ARG A 344 -15.14 -9.37 -22.72
C ARG A 344 -16.10 -10.21 -21.87
N ASP A 345 -15.58 -11.04 -20.97
CA ASP A 345 -16.35 -11.84 -20.01
C ASP A 345 -16.70 -11.08 -18.72
N GLY A 346 -16.34 -9.80 -18.63
CA GLY A 346 -16.52 -8.95 -17.45
C GLY A 346 -15.47 -9.12 -16.36
N SER A 347 -14.47 -9.97 -16.56
CA SER A 347 -13.38 -10.11 -15.59
C SER A 347 -12.48 -8.86 -15.55
N PRO A 348 -11.86 -8.54 -14.40
CA PRO A 348 -10.97 -7.39 -14.31
C PRO A 348 -9.71 -7.58 -15.15
N ARG A 349 -9.29 -6.52 -15.85
CA ARG A 349 -7.99 -6.50 -16.53
C ARG A 349 -6.86 -6.50 -15.51
N ILE A 350 -5.77 -7.21 -15.80
CA ILE A 350 -4.62 -7.38 -14.90
C ILE A 350 -3.35 -6.69 -15.41
N TRP A 351 -2.48 -6.24 -14.50
CA TRP A 351 -1.24 -5.54 -14.82
C TRP A 351 -0.37 -6.22 -15.87
N ALA A 352 -0.16 -7.53 -15.75
CA ALA A 352 0.71 -8.27 -16.66
C ALA A 352 0.19 -8.22 -18.11
N LYS A 353 -1.13 -8.31 -18.29
CA LYS A 353 -1.78 -8.22 -19.59
C LYS A 353 -1.74 -6.79 -20.14
N ASP A 354 -2.11 -5.80 -19.33
CA ASP A 354 -2.03 -4.38 -19.70
C ASP A 354 -0.60 -3.96 -20.08
N THR A 355 0.42 -4.40 -19.34
CA THR A 355 1.83 -4.14 -19.69
C THR A 355 2.25 -4.82 -20.98
N ARG A 356 1.81 -6.06 -21.21
CA ARG A 356 2.11 -6.78 -22.45
C ARG A 356 1.47 -6.10 -23.66
N GLU A 357 0.21 -5.69 -23.55
CA GLU A 357 -0.51 -5.02 -24.64
C GLU A 357 0.02 -3.60 -24.88
N PHE A 358 0.41 -2.87 -23.83
CA PHE A 358 1.10 -1.59 -24.01
C PHE A 358 2.42 -1.76 -24.78
N LYS A 359 3.19 -2.82 -24.49
CA LYS A 359 4.40 -3.13 -25.26
C LYS A 359 4.10 -3.46 -26.73
N ALA A 360 2.99 -4.14 -27.00
CA ALA A 360 2.55 -4.38 -28.37
C ALA A 360 2.19 -3.06 -29.09
N LEU A 361 1.50 -2.13 -28.40
CA LEU A 361 1.22 -0.79 -28.93
C LEU A 361 2.51 0.00 -29.23
N VAL A 362 3.50 -0.04 -28.34
CA VAL A 362 4.81 0.61 -28.55
C VAL A 362 5.49 0.05 -29.80
N ALA A 363 5.47 -1.27 -29.99
CA ALA A 363 6.03 -1.92 -31.17
C ALA A 363 5.27 -1.53 -32.45
N ALA A 364 3.94 -1.50 -32.41
CA ALA A 364 3.10 -1.05 -33.52
C ALA A 364 3.34 0.42 -33.90
N ALA A 365 3.71 1.25 -32.92
CA ALA A 365 4.12 2.64 -33.13
C ALA A 365 5.57 2.81 -33.64
N GLY A 366 6.27 1.71 -33.97
CA GLY A 366 7.63 1.74 -34.52
C GLY A 366 8.74 2.00 -33.50
N MET A 367 8.49 1.78 -32.21
CA MET A 367 9.46 2.00 -31.12
C MET A 367 9.89 0.67 -30.46
N ASP A 368 11.04 0.65 -29.77
CA ASP A 368 11.49 -0.53 -29.02
C ASP A 368 10.68 -0.71 -27.70
N PRO A 369 9.90 -1.80 -27.54
CA PRO A 369 9.13 -2.08 -26.33
C PRO A 369 9.98 -2.44 -25.08
N ARG A 370 11.31 -2.60 -25.23
CA ARG A 370 12.25 -2.80 -24.12
C ARG A 370 12.67 -1.50 -23.47
N GLU A 371 12.68 -0.41 -24.23
CA GLU A 371 13.13 0.90 -23.76
C GLU A 371 11.99 1.74 -23.18
N ARG A 372 10.73 1.43 -23.53
CA ARG A 372 9.57 2.22 -23.11
C ARG A 372 8.72 1.51 -22.08
N THR A 373 8.16 2.30 -21.15
CA THR A 373 7.24 1.77 -20.13
C THR A 373 5.95 2.57 -20.05
N GLY A 374 4.85 1.90 -19.68
CA GLY A 374 3.55 2.57 -19.53
C GLY A 374 3.50 3.60 -18.40
N HIS A 375 4.54 3.71 -17.56
CA HIS A 375 4.66 4.78 -16.56
C HIS A 375 5.16 6.10 -17.18
N GLU A 376 5.87 6.05 -18.30
CA GLU A 376 6.41 7.23 -18.96
C GLU A 376 5.33 8.07 -19.64
N THR A 377 4.15 7.52 -19.94
CA THR A 377 3.01 8.29 -20.48
C THR A 377 2.57 9.37 -19.48
N ARG A 378 2.55 9.04 -18.18
CA ARG A 378 2.29 10.00 -17.10
C ARG A 378 3.35 11.09 -17.05
N TYR A 379 4.63 10.73 -17.16
CA TYR A 379 5.70 11.72 -17.19
C TYR A 379 5.59 12.64 -18.42
N SER A 380 5.18 12.08 -19.56
CA SER A 380 4.94 12.84 -20.79
C SER A 380 3.80 13.84 -20.63
N ALA A 381 2.68 13.43 -20.02
CA ALA A 381 1.58 14.34 -19.69
C ALA A 381 2.06 15.51 -18.82
N VAL A 382 2.82 15.24 -17.74
CA VAL A 382 3.43 16.29 -16.89
C VAL A 382 4.31 17.22 -17.73
N THR A 383 5.20 16.66 -18.55
CA THR A 383 6.15 17.44 -19.36
C THR A 383 5.43 18.35 -20.36
N LEU A 384 4.38 17.85 -21.04
CA LEU A 384 3.61 18.66 -21.99
C LEU A 384 2.90 19.82 -21.30
N MET A 385 2.23 19.57 -20.17
CA MET A 385 1.55 20.63 -19.43
C MET A 385 2.53 21.68 -18.89
N ARG A 386 3.68 21.26 -18.35
CA ARG A 386 4.73 22.19 -17.91
C ARG A 386 5.29 23.03 -19.04
N ARG A 387 5.51 22.44 -20.23
CA ARG A 387 5.97 23.16 -21.42
C ARG A 387 4.95 24.18 -21.92
N ALA A 388 3.67 23.91 -21.76
CA ALA A 388 2.59 24.84 -22.08
C ALA A 388 2.39 25.93 -21.00
N GLY A 389 3.29 26.03 -20.01
CA GLY A 389 3.23 27.05 -18.97
C GLY A 389 2.10 26.86 -17.96
N LYS A 390 1.50 25.66 -17.89
CA LYS A 390 0.39 25.38 -16.98
C LYS A 390 0.88 25.33 -15.52
N ASP A 391 0.02 25.76 -14.61
CA ASP A 391 0.35 25.87 -13.19
C ASP A 391 0.84 24.53 -12.62
N THR A 392 1.98 24.57 -11.92
CA THR A 392 2.64 23.35 -11.44
C THR A 392 1.80 22.64 -10.39
N LYS A 393 1.09 23.40 -9.55
CA LYS A 393 0.22 22.84 -8.53
C LYS A 393 -1.01 22.18 -9.14
N ALA A 394 -1.62 22.79 -10.16
CA ALA A 394 -2.72 22.19 -10.92
C ALA A 394 -2.33 20.83 -11.52
N ILE A 395 -1.13 20.75 -12.11
CA ILE A 395 -0.56 19.50 -12.62
C ILE A 395 -0.39 18.48 -11.50
N GLU A 396 0.20 18.88 -10.36
CA GLU A 396 0.52 17.98 -9.24
C GLU A 396 -0.71 17.44 -8.50
N GLU A 397 -1.73 18.28 -8.28
CA GLU A 397 -3.01 17.88 -7.68
C GLU A 397 -3.75 16.88 -8.56
N MET A 398 -3.85 17.15 -9.86
CA MET A 398 -4.50 16.25 -10.82
C MET A 398 -3.82 14.89 -10.89
N ILE A 399 -2.49 14.90 -10.94
CA ILE A 399 -1.68 13.70 -11.11
C ILE A 399 -1.54 12.97 -9.77
N GLY A 400 -1.69 13.65 -8.63
CA GLY A 400 -1.62 13.07 -7.29
C GLY A 400 -0.19 12.74 -6.88
N HIS A 401 0.72 13.70 -7.02
CA HIS A 401 2.06 13.63 -6.42
C HIS A 401 1.98 13.86 -4.91
N THR A 402 2.70 13.05 -4.13
CA THR A 402 2.68 13.07 -2.66
C THR A 402 3.81 13.89 -2.04
N SER A 403 4.72 14.47 -2.85
CA SER A 403 5.78 15.36 -2.34
C SER A 403 5.28 16.79 -2.31
N VAL A 404 4.48 17.12 -1.29
CA VAL A 404 4.02 18.49 -1.05
C VAL A 404 5.19 19.27 -0.45
N LYS A 405 5.66 20.35 -1.08
CA LYS A 405 6.54 21.32 -0.40
C LYS A 405 5.69 22.11 0.59
N VAL A 406 6.26 22.55 1.71
CA VAL A 406 5.52 23.24 2.79
C VAL A 406 4.73 24.46 2.27
N ASP A 407 5.23 25.12 1.22
CA ASP A 407 4.59 26.29 0.59
C ASP A 407 3.30 25.95 -0.20
N ASP A 408 3.10 24.68 -0.58
CA ASP A 408 1.95 24.23 -1.39
C ASP A 408 0.68 23.97 -0.56
N ILE A 409 0.64 24.31 0.73
CA ILE A 409 -0.53 24.03 1.58
C ILE A 409 -1.60 25.12 1.46
N TYR A 410 -1.25 26.34 1.00
CA TYR A 410 -2.13 27.53 1.09
C TYR A 410 -2.85 27.95 -0.19
N THR A 411 -2.55 27.34 -1.33
CA THR A 411 -3.28 27.57 -2.58
C THR A 411 -4.25 26.41 -2.83
N THR A 412 -5.42 26.63 -3.43
CA THR A 412 -6.29 25.54 -3.89
C THR A 412 -6.57 25.78 -5.35
N VAL A 413 -6.36 24.77 -6.18
CA VAL A 413 -6.62 24.88 -7.61
C VAL A 413 -8.10 24.61 -7.85
N ASP A 414 -8.77 25.44 -8.63
CA ASP A 414 -10.17 25.22 -9.00
C ASP A 414 -10.32 24.17 -10.12
N ALA A 415 -11.55 23.85 -10.51
CA ALA A 415 -11.80 22.89 -11.57
C ALA A 415 -11.41 23.40 -12.97
N GLU A 416 -11.39 24.71 -13.16
CA GLU A 416 -11.06 25.36 -14.44
C GLU A 416 -9.58 25.25 -14.74
N GLN A 417 -8.74 25.61 -13.77
CA GLN A 417 -7.29 25.53 -13.87
C GLN A 417 -6.83 24.09 -14.12
N ARG A 418 -7.49 23.09 -13.51
CA ARG A 418 -7.21 21.68 -13.80
C ARG A 418 -7.61 21.30 -15.23
N ALA A 419 -8.80 21.69 -15.68
CA ALA A 419 -9.26 21.39 -17.03
C ALA A 419 -8.35 22.04 -18.08
N ASP A 420 -8.01 23.31 -17.91
CA ASP A 420 -7.09 24.07 -18.77
C ASP A 420 -5.69 23.43 -18.82
N ALA A 421 -5.21 22.89 -17.69
CA ALA A 421 -3.94 22.17 -17.68
C ALA A 421 -3.95 20.97 -18.64
N VAL A 422 -4.99 20.12 -18.61
CA VAL A 422 -5.06 18.91 -19.47
C VAL A 422 -5.22 19.26 -20.94
N GLN A 423 -5.88 20.39 -21.26
CA GLN A 423 -6.03 20.86 -22.65
C GLN A 423 -4.69 21.08 -23.37
N ALA A 424 -3.60 21.29 -22.63
CA ALA A 424 -2.25 21.38 -23.22
C ALA A 424 -1.83 20.10 -23.95
N ILE A 425 -2.36 18.93 -23.57
CA ILE A 425 -2.00 17.64 -24.18
C ILE A 425 -2.52 17.53 -25.62
N PRO A 426 -3.85 17.59 -25.90
CA PRO A 426 -4.35 17.52 -27.28
C PRO A 426 -3.83 18.68 -28.13
N GLN A 427 -3.67 19.88 -27.56
CA GLN A 427 -3.07 21.03 -28.25
C GLN A 427 -1.63 20.76 -28.71
N ALA A 428 -0.77 20.24 -27.83
CA ALA A 428 0.60 19.88 -28.20
C ALA A 428 0.66 18.76 -29.25
N LEU A 429 -0.38 17.92 -29.31
CA LEU A 429 -0.52 16.86 -30.29
C LEU A 429 -1.21 17.35 -31.58
N ASN A 430 -1.61 18.63 -31.68
CA ASN A 430 -2.40 19.16 -32.80
C ASN A 430 -3.59 18.27 -33.17
N LEU A 431 -4.29 17.73 -32.16
CA LEU A 431 -5.49 16.95 -32.42
C LEU A 431 -6.64 17.90 -32.78
N PRO A 432 -7.46 17.55 -33.78
CA PRO A 432 -8.68 18.30 -34.02
C PRO A 432 -9.61 18.11 -32.81
N GLN A 433 -10.25 19.20 -32.35
CA GLN A 433 -11.23 19.16 -31.25
C GLN A 433 -12.36 18.15 -31.49
N THR A 434 -12.59 17.81 -32.77
CA THR A 434 -13.43 16.70 -33.21
C THR A 434 -12.58 15.74 -34.02
N LEU A 435 -12.44 14.49 -33.57
CA LEU A 435 -11.64 13.51 -34.31
C LEU A 435 -12.33 13.08 -35.63
N LEU A 436 -13.63 13.37 -35.82
CA LEU A 436 -14.44 13.17 -37.04
C LEU A 436 -15.69 14.11 -37.04
N PRO A 437 -16.33 14.40 -38.21
CA PRO A 437 -16.97 15.68 -38.53
C PRO A 437 -18.13 16.03 -37.61
N ALA A 438 -18.23 17.33 -37.30
CA ALA A 438 -19.24 17.97 -36.47
C ALA A 438 -20.56 17.19 -36.40
N GLY A 439 -20.74 16.44 -35.31
CA GLY A 439 -22.08 16.24 -34.79
C GLY A 439 -22.59 17.64 -34.47
N ARG A 440 -23.54 18.12 -35.28
CA ARG A 440 -24.22 19.41 -35.12
C ARG A 440 -24.45 19.68 -33.64
N GLU A 441 -24.01 20.85 -33.17
CA GLU A 441 -24.37 21.34 -31.84
C GLU A 441 -25.89 21.27 -31.73
N ARG A 442 -26.36 20.45 -30.78
CA ARG A 442 -27.78 20.35 -30.49
C ARG A 442 -28.21 21.66 -29.86
N THR A 443 -29.28 22.26 -30.36
CA THR A 443 -29.79 23.52 -29.80
C THR A 443 -30.38 23.26 -28.42
N GLN A 444 -30.42 24.29 -27.56
CA GLN A 444 -31.09 24.20 -26.26
C GLN A 444 -32.56 23.75 -26.42
N GLU A 445 -33.21 24.13 -27.53
CA GLU A 445 -34.56 23.72 -27.86
C GLU A 445 -34.69 22.20 -28.12
N GLU A 446 -33.69 21.58 -28.76
CA GLU A 446 -33.65 20.13 -29.00
C GLU A 446 -33.45 19.36 -27.68
N ILE A 447 -32.63 19.90 -26.77
CA ILE A 447 -32.42 19.35 -25.42
C ILE A 447 -33.71 19.44 -24.59
N ASP A 448 -34.35 20.61 -24.58
CA ASP A 448 -35.60 20.85 -23.86
C ASP A 448 -36.77 20.03 -24.43
N ALA A 449 -36.72 19.65 -25.71
CA ALA A 449 -37.71 18.77 -26.36
C ALA A 449 -37.53 17.31 -25.92
N GLU A 450 -36.30 16.80 -25.85
CA GLU A 450 -36.00 15.46 -25.32
C GLU A 450 -36.34 15.33 -23.83
N GLU A 451 -36.05 16.37 -23.03
CA GLU A 451 -36.42 16.38 -21.61
C GLU A 451 -37.93 16.37 -21.39
N ARG A 452 -38.69 17.11 -22.22
CA ARG A 452 -40.16 17.06 -22.24
C ARG A 452 -40.67 15.68 -22.64
N GLN A 453 -40.08 15.06 -23.66
CA GLN A 453 -40.47 13.72 -24.09
C GLN A 453 -40.20 12.66 -23.00
N ARG A 454 -39.04 12.73 -22.34
CA ARG A 454 -38.71 11.87 -21.18
C ARG A 454 -39.66 12.09 -20.00
N HIS A 455 -40.04 13.33 -19.74
CA HIS A 455 -41.03 13.65 -18.71
C HIS A 455 -42.40 13.05 -19.04
N ASP A 456 -42.85 13.18 -20.29
CA ASP A 456 -44.13 12.63 -20.75
C ASP A 456 -44.15 11.10 -20.73
N GLU A 457 -43.06 10.44 -21.11
CA GLU A 457 -42.89 8.99 -21.00
C GLU A 457 -42.89 8.54 -19.54
N TRP A 458 -42.23 9.28 -18.65
CA TRP A 458 -42.25 9.04 -17.21
C TRP A 458 -43.66 9.21 -16.62
N VAL A 459 -44.40 10.24 -17.00
CA VAL A 459 -45.81 10.45 -16.57
C VAL A 459 -46.71 9.32 -17.09
N LYS A 460 -46.56 8.89 -18.35
CA LYS A 460 -47.29 7.75 -18.93
C LYS A 460 -47.00 6.44 -18.18
N SER A 461 -45.76 6.21 -17.77
CA SER A 461 -45.37 5.02 -17.00
C SER A 461 -46.06 4.93 -15.63
N ARG A 462 -46.40 6.07 -15.02
CA ARG A 462 -47.11 6.13 -13.72
C ARG A 462 -48.62 6.04 -13.83
N LYS A 463 -49.22 6.44 -14.96
CA LYS A 463 -50.66 6.25 -15.21
C LYS A 463 -51.06 4.80 -15.52
N GLY A 464 -50.09 3.92 -15.77
CA GLY A 464 -50.31 2.48 -15.98
C GLY A 464 -50.44 1.63 -14.71
N VAL A 465 -50.20 2.18 -13.51
CA VAL A 465 -50.25 1.43 -12.24
C VAL A 465 -51.27 2.08 -11.30
N GLY A 466 -52.56 1.76 -11.51
CA GLY A 466 -53.64 2.34 -10.71
C GLY A 466 -55.01 1.70 -10.95
N GLY A 467 -55.09 0.37 -10.87
CA GLY A 467 -56.33 -0.38 -11.07
C GLY A 467 -56.51 -1.56 -10.12
N ARG A 468 -56.59 -1.31 -8.81
CA ARG A 468 -57.21 -2.26 -7.86
C ARG A 468 -58.10 -1.51 -6.87
N LYS A 469 -59.42 -1.60 -7.10
CA LYS A 469 -60.47 -1.19 -6.16
C LYS A 469 -60.36 -2.02 -4.86
N PRO A 470 -60.55 -1.43 -3.67
CA PRO A 470 -60.76 -2.20 -2.44
C PRO A 470 -62.15 -2.82 -2.46
N LYS A 471 -62.25 -4.08 -2.00
CA LYS A 471 -63.51 -4.81 -1.81
C LYS A 471 -64.37 -4.11 -0.75
N THR A 472 -65.66 -3.99 -1.04
CA THR A 472 -66.73 -3.64 -0.11
C THR A 472 -67.02 -4.80 0.83
N SER A 473 -67.10 -4.54 2.13
CA SER A 473 -67.83 -5.37 3.09
C SER A 473 -68.74 -4.45 3.91
N ALA A 474 -70.03 -4.75 3.87
CA ALA A 474 -71.10 -4.07 4.57
C ALA A 474 -71.05 -4.28 6.09
N GLY A 475 -71.62 -3.34 6.85
CA GLY A 475 -71.89 -3.46 8.29
C GLY A 475 -72.30 -2.14 8.95
N GLU A 476 -73.62 -1.87 8.95
CA GLU A 476 -74.44 -1.21 10.00
C GLU A 476 -74.21 0.26 10.45
N SER A 477 -75.17 1.13 10.06
CA SER A 477 -76.07 2.01 10.88
C SER A 477 -75.67 2.32 12.35
N THR A 478 -75.71 3.51 12.98
CA THR A 478 -76.45 4.80 12.84
C THR A 478 -75.74 5.87 13.78
N PRO A 479 -76.28 7.06 14.19
CA PRO A 479 -75.76 8.38 13.77
C PRO A 479 -75.26 9.35 14.88
N ALA A 480 -74.65 10.45 14.41
CA ALA A 480 -74.71 11.86 14.89
C ALA A 480 -74.29 12.30 16.31
N ARG A 481 -73.18 13.08 16.34
CA ARG A 481 -72.92 14.41 16.98
C ARG A 481 -73.00 14.58 18.51
N PRO A 482 -72.39 15.65 19.09
CA PRO A 482 -71.68 16.79 18.48
C PRO A 482 -70.17 16.59 18.31
#